data_AF-A0A936RSG3-F1
#
_entry.id   AF-A0A936RSG3-F1
#
_cell.length_a   1.000
_cell.length_b   1.000
_cell.length_c   1.000
_cell.angle_alpha   90.00
_cell.angle_beta   90.00
_cell.angle_gamma   90.00
#
_symmetry.space_group_name_H-M   'P 1'
#
loop_
_entity.id
_entity.type
_entity.pdbx_description
1 polymer ?
#
loop_
_entity_poly.entity_id
_entity_poly.type
_entity_poly.pdbx_seq_one_letter_code
_entity_poly.pdbx_strand_id
1 'polypeptide(L)'
;MADSISHRGPDDHGFYRDPVAGLVMAHRRLSIIDLTEASHQPMVDVPRKVALAYNGELYNFRDLRRELQSLGHAFHSSGDTEVVLRSYIEWGVGAFERFNGMFALALWDGASRTLHLARDAMGIKPLYWLPRDGEVCFASEVKAFLALPDFQIQLNERSLRQYLEFGYVFDEQASMLAG
;
A
#
# COMPACT_ATOMS: atom_id res chain seq x y z
N MET A 1 0.74 5.07 -14.38
CA MET A 1 0.03 4.12 -13.48
C MET A 1 -0.93 4.83 -12.53
N ALA A 2 -0.47 5.65 -11.58
CA ALA A 2 -1.33 6.26 -10.54
C ALA A 2 -2.54 7.05 -11.07
N ASP A 3 -2.42 7.72 -12.22
CA ASP A 3 -3.50 8.50 -12.82
C ASP A 3 -4.69 7.64 -13.27
N SER A 4 -4.45 6.39 -13.67
CA SER A 4 -5.50 5.45 -14.08
C SER A 4 -6.43 5.04 -12.94
N ILE A 5 -6.01 5.27 -11.70
CA ILE A 5 -6.78 4.96 -10.48
C ILE A 5 -7.17 6.22 -9.69
N SER A 6 -7.15 7.41 -10.33
CA SER A 6 -7.54 8.68 -9.70
C SER A 6 -8.94 8.66 -9.07
N HIS A 7 -9.89 7.94 -9.67
CA HIS A 7 -11.24 7.73 -9.14
C HIS A 7 -11.29 7.11 -7.72
N ARG A 8 -10.22 6.44 -7.27
CA ARG A 8 -10.14 5.89 -5.90
C ARG A 8 -9.75 6.93 -4.84
N GLY A 9 -9.23 8.07 -5.26
CA GLY A 9 -8.69 9.10 -4.38
C GLY A 9 -8.59 10.44 -5.12
N PRO A 10 -9.71 11.16 -5.24
CA PRO A 10 -9.77 12.39 -6.01
C PRO A 10 -9.28 13.63 -5.24
N ASP A 11 -9.10 13.54 -3.92
CA ASP A 11 -8.88 14.72 -3.07
C ASP A 11 -7.43 15.17 -3.08
N ASP A 12 -6.49 14.22 -3.12
CA ASP A 12 -5.04 14.51 -3.06
C ASP A 12 -4.23 13.39 -3.76
N HIS A 13 -2.99 13.70 -4.12
CA HIS A 13 -2.06 12.78 -4.77
C HIS A 13 -0.60 13.14 -4.49
N GLY A 14 0.25 12.13 -4.41
CA GLY A 14 1.66 12.33 -4.13
C GLY A 14 2.56 11.25 -4.71
N PHE A 15 3.85 11.53 -4.70
CA PHE A 15 4.90 10.62 -5.14
C PHE A 15 6.07 10.65 -4.18
N TYR A 16 6.63 9.48 -3.91
CA TYR A 16 7.93 9.33 -3.27
C TYR A 16 8.90 8.68 -4.24
N ARG A 17 10.15 9.15 -4.26
CA ARG A 17 11.20 8.66 -5.15
C ARG A 17 12.48 8.46 -4.37
N ASP A 18 13.12 7.30 -4.55
CA ASP A 18 14.49 7.04 -4.13
C ASP A 18 15.30 6.67 -5.38
N PRO A 19 15.96 7.66 -6.04
CA PRO A 19 16.70 7.43 -7.27
C PRO A 19 17.91 6.50 -7.09
N VAL A 20 18.48 6.43 -5.88
CA VAL A 20 19.64 5.57 -5.60
C VAL A 20 19.21 4.11 -5.55
N ALA A 21 18.01 3.84 -5.04
CA ALA A 21 17.43 2.49 -5.02
C ALA A 21 16.61 2.15 -6.28
N GLY A 22 16.32 3.11 -7.15
CA GLY A 22 15.44 2.91 -8.30
C GLY A 22 13.96 2.77 -7.93
N LEU A 23 13.53 3.29 -6.78
CA LEU A 23 12.16 3.17 -6.29
C LEU A 23 11.30 4.39 -6.65
N VAL A 24 10.08 4.12 -7.09
CA VAL A 24 9.00 5.12 -7.14
C VAL A 24 7.75 4.55 -6.48
N MET A 25 7.15 5.31 -5.56
CA MET A 25 5.83 5.03 -5.00
C MET A 25 4.90 6.21 -5.27
N ALA A 26 3.62 5.93 -5.45
CA ALA A 26 2.59 6.94 -5.69
C ALA A 26 1.34 6.62 -4.88
N HIS A 27 0.59 7.66 -4.52
CA HIS A 27 -0.69 7.51 -3.82
C HIS A 27 -1.76 8.43 -4.40
N ARG A 28 -3.00 7.95 -4.38
CA ARG A 28 -4.23 8.69 -4.68
C ARG A 28 -5.09 8.63 -3.43
N ARG A 29 -5.42 9.79 -2.88
CA ARG A 29 -5.99 9.90 -1.54
C ARG A 29 -7.46 10.29 -1.59
N LEU A 30 -8.28 9.52 -0.88
CA LEU A 30 -9.62 9.89 -0.46
C LEU A 30 -9.54 10.24 1.04
N SER A 31 -9.91 11.45 1.40
CA SER A 31 -9.73 12.01 2.74
C SER A 31 -10.90 11.61 3.64
N ILE A 32 -10.67 10.74 4.64
CA ILE A 32 -11.75 10.21 5.51
C ILE A 32 -11.53 10.56 7.00
N ILE A 33 -10.42 10.12 7.61
CA ILE A 33 -10.19 10.30 9.06
C ILE A 33 -9.60 11.67 9.38
N ASP A 34 -8.56 12.05 8.64
CA ASP A 34 -7.89 13.34 8.78
C ASP A 34 -7.99 14.06 7.44
N LEU A 35 -8.72 15.15 7.39
CA LEU A 35 -9.00 15.87 6.15
C LEU A 35 -7.89 16.88 5.79
N THR A 36 -6.85 16.97 6.60
CA THR A 36 -5.77 17.94 6.43
C THR A 36 -4.60 17.36 5.66
N GLU A 37 -3.76 18.26 5.13
CA GLU A 37 -2.47 17.95 4.49
C GLU A 37 -1.49 17.21 5.42
N ALA A 38 -1.71 17.22 6.75
CA ALA A 38 -0.87 16.50 7.68
C ALA A 38 -0.90 14.98 7.45
N SER A 39 -1.93 14.47 6.78
CA SER A 39 -2.08 13.07 6.39
C SER A 39 -1.84 12.83 4.88
N HIS A 40 -1.11 13.73 4.22
CA HIS A 40 -0.66 13.56 2.83
C HIS A 40 0.11 12.25 2.64
N GLN A 41 -0.02 11.67 1.45
CA GLN A 41 0.62 10.40 1.10
C GLN A 41 1.26 10.41 -0.30
N PRO A 42 2.40 9.71 -0.51
CA PRO A 42 3.09 8.86 0.46
C PRO A 42 3.65 9.63 1.67
N MET A 43 3.40 9.10 2.88
CA MET A 43 3.85 9.71 4.13
C MET A 43 5.30 9.30 4.40
N VAL A 44 6.15 10.26 4.76
CA VAL A 44 7.60 10.03 4.85
C VAL A 44 8.13 10.46 6.21
N ASP A 45 8.89 9.56 6.86
CA ASP A 45 9.78 9.91 7.95
C ASP A 45 11.20 10.08 7.41
N VAL A 46 11.64 11.33 7.22
CA VAL A 46 12.94 11.66 6.63
C VAL A 46 14.11 11.17 7.50
N PRO A 47 14.13 11.40 8.83
CA PRO A 47 15.23 10.91 9.68
C PRO A 47 15.40 9.39 9.65
N ARG A 48 14.30 8.62 9.66
CA ARG A 48 14.33 7.15 9.61
C ARG A 48 14.40 6.58 8.20
N LYS A 49 14.25 7.43 7.16
CA LYS A 49 14.22 7.03 5.75
C LYS A 49 13.13 6.00 5.44
N VAL A 50 11.96 6.16 6.05
CA VAL A 50 10.80 5.29 5.82
C VAL A 50 9.72 6.06 5.08
N ALA A 51 9.13 5.45 4.05
CA ALA A 51 8.01 6.01 3.30
C ALA A 51 6.84 5.02 3.22
N LEU A 52 5.61 5.52 3.28
CA LEU A 52 4.39 4.70 3.32
C LEU A 52 3.35 5.22 2.31
N ALA A 53 2.83 4.33 1.48
CA ALA A 53 1.58 4.51 0.75
C ALA A 53 0.56 3.48 1.27
N TYR A 54 -0.59 3.97 1.73
CA TYR A 54 -1.56 3.19 2.50
C TYR A 54 -2.99 3.45 2.02
N ASN A 55 -3.66 2.39 1.58
CA ASN A 55 -5.08 2.38 1.22
C ASN A 55 -5.79 1.49 2.24
N GLY A 56 -6.44 2.10 3.23
CA GLY A 56 -7.02 1.35 4.32
C GLY A 56 -7.67 2.21 5.39
N GLU A 57 -8.13 1.51 6.43
CA GLU A 57 -8.55 2.08 7.70
C GLU A 57 -8.10 1.14 8.82
N LEU A 58 -7.31 1.66 9.75
CA LEU A 58 -6.79 0.92 10.90
C LEU A 58 -7.70 1.22 12.09
N TYR A 59 -8.62 0.31 12.39
CA TYR A 59 -9.66 0.51 13.40
C TYR A 59 -9.10 0.69 14.81
N ASN A 60 -8.01 0.00 15.15
CA ASN A 60 -7.35 0.12 16.45
C ASN A 60 -6.28 1.23 16.52
N PHE A 61 -6.26 2.18 15.57
CA PHE A 61 -5.22 3.22 15.51
C PHE A 61 -5.12 4.07 16.78
N ARG A 62 -6.24 4.29 17.50
CA ARG A 62 -6.25 5.08 18.74
C ARG A 62 -5.52 4.38 19.88
N ASP A 63 -5.64 3.06 19.96
CA ASP A 63 -4.98 2.27 20.99
C ASP A 63 -3.48 2.19 20.70
N LEU A 64 -3.13 1.89 19.44
CA LEU A 64 -1.75 1.89 18.97
C LEU A 64 -1.08 3.26 19.12
N ARG A 65 -1.80 4.36 18.82
CA ARG A 65 -1.31 5.71 19.03
C ARG A 65 -0.94 5.96 20.50
N ARG A 66 -1.81 5.59 21.44
CA ARG A 66 -1.54 5.78 22.89
C ARG A 66 -0.31 5.00 23.33
N GLU A 67 -0.17 3.77 22.86
CA GLU A 67 1.01 2.95 23.13
C GLU A 67 2.28 3.57 22.56
N LEU A 68 2.28 3.97 21.28
CA LEU A 68 3.41 4.63 20.64
C LEU A 68 3.80 5.94 21.34
N GLN A 69 2.81 6.73 21.78
CA GLN A 69 3.06 7.93 22.59
C GLN A 69 3.74 7.60 23.93
N SER A 70 3.34 6.50 24.58
CA SER A 70 4.01 6.03 25.82
C SER A 70 5.45 5.56 25.58
N LEU A 71 5.76 5.14 24.35
CA LEU A 71 7.11 4.78 23.89
C LEU A 71 7.91 6.00 23.37
N GLY A 72 7.34 7.21 23.44
CA GLY A 72 8.02 8.46 23.10
C GLY A 72 7.81 8.95 21.66
N HIS A 73 6.90 8.35 20.89
CA HIS A 73 6.58 8.82 19.54
C HIS A 73 5.73 10.10 19.59
N ALA A 74 6.11 11.08 18.77
CA ALA A 74 5.31 12.27 18.50
C ALA A 74 4.49 12.09 17.22
N PHE A 75 3.33 12.73 17.17
CA PHE A 75 2.41 12.71 16.03
C PHE A 75 2.12 14.13 15.56
N HIS A 76 2.11 14.33 14.24
CA HIS A 76 1.76 15.61 13.62
C HIS A 76 0.41 15.57 12.88
N SER A 77 -0.14 14.39 12.64
CA SER A 77 -1.46 14.18 12.05
C SER A 77 -2.43 13.62 13.08
N SER A 78 -3.72 13.59 12.73
CA SER A 78 -4.76 12.85 13.47
C SER A 78 -5.15 11.53 12.78
N GLY A 79 -4.63 11.31 11.57
CA GLY A 79 -4.91 10.14 10.75
C GLY A 79 -4.29 8.85 11.30
N ASP A 80 -4.87 7.73 10.86
CA ASP A 80 -4.39 6.39 11.12
C ASP A 80 -3.11 6.06 10.33
N THR A 81 -2.91 6.70 9.18
CA THR A 81 -1.71 6.54 8.33
C THR A 81 -0.41 6.79 9.10
N GLU A 82 -0.34 7.84 9.92
CA GLU A 82 0.87 8.09 10.72
C GLU A 82 1.06 7.03 11.81
N VAL A 83 -0.03 6.47 12.35
CA VAL A 83 0.05 5.34 13.29
C VAL A 83 0.63 4.11 12.61
N VAL A 84 0.24 3.81 11.36
CA VAL A 84 0.83 2.71 10.58
C VAL A 84 2.34 2.93 10.38
N LEU A 85 2.75 4.12 9.94
CA LEU A 85 4.16 4.47 9.72
C LEU A 85 4.98 4.36 11.01
N ARG A 86 4.49 4.97 12.10
CA ARG A 86 5.16 4.94 13.42
C ARG A 86 5.22 3.54 14.01
N SER A 87 4.20 2.72 13.80
CA SER A 87 4.19 1.31 14.22
C SER A 87 5.31 0.53 13.54
N TYR A 88 5.53 0.72 12.24
CA TYR A 88 6.66 0.09 11.55
C TYR A 88 8.00 0.61 12.07
N ILE A 89 8.13 1.91 12.32
CA ILE A 89 9.37 2.49 12.86
C ILE A 89 9.74 1.90 14.23
N GLU A 90 8.74 1.57 15.04
CA GLU A 90 8.93 1.00 16.38
C GLU A 90 9.14 -0.53 16.35
N TRP A 91 8.28 -1.26 15.63
CA TRP A 91 8.20 -2.73 15.72
C TRP A 91 8.59 -3.45 14.42
N GLY A 92 9.01 -2.72 13.38
CA GLY A 92 9.29 -3.27 12.06
C GLY A 92 8.08 -4.00 11.45
N VAL A 93 8.33 -5.10 10.75
CA VAL A 93 7.27 -5.95 10.18
C VAL A 93 6.37 -6.60 11.24
N GLY A 94 6.84 -6.71 12.49
CA GLY A 94 6.02 -7.18 13.62
C GLY A 94 4.83 -6.27 13.90
N ALA A 95 4.85 -5.02 13.43
CA ALA A 95 3.71 -4.11 13.48
C ALA A 95 2.47 -4.68 12.78
N PHE A 96 2.64 -5.45 11.70
CA PHE A 96 1.52 -5.92 10.87
C PHE A 96 0.59 -6.87 11.62
N GLU A 97 1.12 -7.67 12.55
CA GLU A 97 0.33 -8.57 13.41
C GLU A 97 -0.52 -7.79 14.43
N ARG A 98 -0.18 -6.52 14.68
CA ARG A 98 -0.88 -5.65 15.63
C ARG A 98 -2.01 -4.87 14.97
N PHE A 99 -2.11 -4.90 13.65
CA PHE A 99 -3.09 -4.11 12.91
C PHE A 99 -4.44 -4.79 12.88
N ASN A 100 -5.46 -4.08 13.35
CA ASN A 100 -6.85 -4.46 13.18
C ASN A 100 -7.53 -3.44 12.25
N GLY A 101 -7.84 -3.85 11.03
CA GLY A 101 -8.34 -2.96 10.00
C GLY A 101 -8.48 -3.63 8.64
N MET A 102 -8.93 -2.86 7.67
CA MET A 102 -8.86 -3.22 6.25
C MET A 102 -7.76 -2.39 5.61
N PHE A 103 -6.77 -3.01 4.96
CA PHE A 103 -5.65 -2.24 4.41
C PHE A 103 -4.90 -2.96 3.30
N ALA A 104 -4.31 -2.15 2.43
CA ALA A 104 -3.24 -2.49 1.53
C ALA A 104 -2.17 -1.42 1.66
N LEU A 105 -0.91 -1.81 1.82
CA LEU A 105 0.20 -0.87 1.98
C LEU A 105 1.41 -1.24 1.13
N ALA A 106 2.13 -0.19 0.74
CA ALA A 106 3.50 -0.26 0.26
C ALA A 106 4.36 0.60 1.19
N LEU A 107 5.33 -0.02 1.85
CA LEU A 107 6.25 0.63 2.77
C LEU A 107 7.68 0.44 2.30
N TRP A 108 8.39 1.54 2.12
CA TRP A 108 9.80 1.55 1.80
C TRP A 108 10.63 1.81 3.04
N ASP A 109 11.56 0.91 3.33
CA ASP A 109 12.65 1.11 4.28
C ASP A 109 13.94 1.41 3.53
N GLY A 110 14.34 2.68 3.51
CA GLY A 110 15.55 3.13 2.82
C GLY A 110 16.86 2.75 3.53
N ALA A 111 16.81 2.33 4.79
CA ALA A 111 18.00 1.87 5.51
C ALA A 111 18.36 0.43 5.10
N SER A 112 17.37 -0.46 5.04
CA SER A 112 17.54 -1.84 4.58
C SER A 112 17.36 -2.02 3.07
N ARG A 113 16.92 -0.98 2.36
CA ARG A 113 16.51 -1.02 0.95
C ARG A 113 15.46 -2.09 0.67
N THR A 114 14.44 -2.15 1.52
CA THR A 114 13.38 -3.17 1.44
C THR A 114 12.03 -2.52 1.18
N LEU A 115 11.33 -3.03 0.16
CA LEU A 115 9.93 -2.70 -0.11
C LEU A 115 9.04 -3.79 0.51
N HIS A 116 8.21 -3.40 1.46
CA HIS A 116 7.18 -4.24 2.05
C HIS A 116 5.84 -3.96 1.36
N LEU A 117 5.25 -5.00 0.78
CA LEU A 117 3.87 -4.99 0.29
C LEU A 117 3.03 -5.87 1.22
N ALA A 118 2.00 -5.31 1.83
CA ALA A 118 1.15 -6.05 2.78
C ALA A 118 -0.33 -5.73 2.58
N ARG A 119 -1.18 -6.69 2.94
CA ARG A 119 -2.65 -6.54 2.97
C ARG A 119 -3.19 -7.01 4.32
N ASP A 120 -4.39 -6.58 4.65
CA ASP A 120 -5.15 -7.14 5.75
C ASP A 120 -5.43 -8.64 5.54
N ALA A 121 -5.65 -9.37 6.64
CA ALA A 121 -5.77 -10.83 6.66
C ALA A 121 -6.92 -11.36 5.77
N MET A 122 -7.95 -10.56 5.54
CA MET A 122 -9.11 -10.93 4.72
C MET A 122 -8.97 -10.45 3.27
N GLY A 123 -7.89 -9.74 2.93
CA GLY A 123 -7.68 -9.16 1.61
C GLY A 123 -8.77 -8.18 1.21
N ILE A 124 -9.36 -7.43 2.15
CA ILE A 124 -10.46 -6.50 1.86
C ILE A 124 -9.99 -5.40 0.90
N LYS A 125 -8.81 -4.82 1.12
CA LYS A 125 -8.26 -3.82 0.20
C LYS A 125 -7.41 -4.50 -0.87
N PRO A 126 -7.64 -4.19 -2.17
CA PRO A 126 -6.91 -4.83 -3.25
C PRO A 126 -5.47 -4.32 -3.33
N LEU A 127 -4.55 -5.26 -3.60
CA LEU A 127 -3.15 -5.01 -3.91
C LEU A 127 -2.70 -6.08 -4.89
N TYR A 128 -2.27 -5.63 -6.05
CA TYR A 128 -1.71 -6.46 -7.12
C TYR A 128 -0.24 -6.10 -7.27
N TRP A 129 0.57 -7.09 -7.62
CA TRP A 129 1.97 -6.91 -7.97
C TRP A 129 2.26 -7.68 -9.26
N LEU A 130 3.22 -7.19 -10.02
CA LEU A 130 3.62 -7.72 -11.31
C LEU A 130 5.16 -7.79 -11.31
N PRO A 131 5.76 -8.99 -11.26
CA PRO A 131 7.18 -9.15 -11.50
C PRO A 131 7.50 -8.88 -12.97
N ARG A 132 8.59 -8.17 -13.22
CA ARG A 132 9.16 -7.91 -14.54
C ARG A 132 10.68 -8.11 -14.46
N ASP A 133 11.37 -8.13 -15.60
CA ASP A 133 12.81 -8.36 -15.64
C ASP A 133 13.59 -7.32 -14.82
N GLY A 134 13.98 -7.69 -13.60
CA GLY A 134 14.73 -6.84 -12.67
C GLY A 134 13.91 -5.78 -11.93
N GLU A 135 12.58 -5.78 -12.04
CA GLU A 135 11.71 -4.80 -11.38
C GLU A 135 10.40 -5.43 -10.87
N VAL A 136 9.76 -4.77 -9.92
CA VAL A 136 8.42 -5.14 -9.42
C VAL A 136 7.52 -3.93 -9.51
N CYS A 137 6.41 -4.07 -10.22
CA CYS A 137 5.34 -3.07 -10.26
C CYS A 137 4.23 -3.48 -9.28
N PHE A 138 3.55 -2.51 -8.67
CA PHE A 138 2.40 -2.78 -7.80
C PHE A 138 1.32 -1.71 -7.94
N ALA A 139 0.06 -2.08 -7.65
CA ALA A 139 -1.08 -1.17 -7.71
C ALA A 139 -2.30 -1.72 -6.97
N SER A 140 -3.24 -0.85 -6.60
CA SER A 140 -4.55 -1.29 -6.05
C SER A 140 -5.49 -1.88 -7.10
N GLU A 141 -5.25 -1.67 -8.39
CA GLU A 141 -6.07 -2.24 -9.46
C GLU A 141 -5.19 -2.69 -10.61
N VAL A 142 -5.53 -3.86 -11.18
CA VAL A 142 -4.83 -4.45 -12.33
C VAL A 142 -4.77 -3.49 -13.52
N LYS A 143 -5.81 -2.67 -13.73
CA LYS A 143 -5.86 -1.70 -14.84
C LYS A 143 -4.74 -0.67 -14.80
N ALA A 144 -4.11 -0.47 -13.65
CA ALA A 144 -2.97 0.43 -13.54
C ALA A 144 -1.76 -0.03 -14.36
N PHE A 145 -1.60 -1.35 -14.55
CA PHE A 145 -0.52 -1.93 -15.35
C PHE A 145 -0.71 -1.67 -16.85
N LEU A 146 -1.93 -1.36 -17.32
CA LEU A 146 -2.16 -0.97 -18.73
C LEU A 146 -1.44 0.31 -19.13
N ALA A 147 -0.99 1.11 -18.16
CA ALA A 147 -0.19 2.30 -18.41
C ALA A 147 1.32 2.01 -18.59
N LEU A 148 1.75 0.75 -18.46
CA LEU A 148 3.12 0.34 -18.72
C LEU A 148 3.30 0.07 -20.22
N PRO A 149 4.37 0.59 -20.87
CA PRO A 149 4.54 0.49 -22.33
C PRO A 149 4.48 -0.94 -22.89
N ASP A 150 5.02 -1.91 -22.16
CA ASP A 150 5.15 -3.31 -22.63
C ASP A 150 4.16 -4.27 -21.97
N PHE A 151 3.19 -3.76 -21.21
CA PHE A 151 2.23 -4.65 -20.55
C PHE A 151 1.20 -5.18 -21.55
N GLN A 152 1.19 -6.50 -21.73
CA GLN A 152 0.24 -7.20 -22.58
C GLN A 152 -0.76 -7.93 -21.71
N ILE A 153 -2.05 -7.75 -21.99
CA ILE A 153 -3.10 -8.51 -21.33
C ILE A 153 -3.02 -9.95 -21.82
N GLN A 154 -2.58 -10.85 -20.95
CA GLN A 154 -2.67 -12.29 -21.16
C GLN A 154 -3.65 -12.85 -20.14
N LEU A 155 -4.60 -13.66 -20.58
CA LEU A 155 -5.57 -14.26 -19.68
C LEU A 155 -4.96 -15.49 -19.00
N ASN A 156 -5.18 -15.60 -17.70
CA ASN A 156 -5.01 -16.88 -17.01
C ASN A 156 -6.33 -17.64 -17.14
N GLU A 157 -6.42 -18.55 -18.12
CA GLU A 157 -7.65 -19.29 -18.41
C GLU A 157 -8.19 -20.08 -17.21
N ARG A 158 -7.29 -20.57 -16.35
CA ARG A 158 -7.65 -21.30 -15.13
C ARG A 158 -8.32 -20.38 -14.11
N SER A 159 -7.69 -19.25 -13.78
CA SER A 159 -8.26 -18.26 -12.86
C SER A 159 -9.54 -17.64 -13.41
N LEU A 160 -9.59 -17.37 -14.72
CA LEU A 160 -10.78 -16.86 -15.38
C LEU A 160 -11.95 -17.85 -15.24
N ARG A 161 -11.70 -19.14 -15.47
CA ARG A 161 -12.71 -20.19 -15.25
C ARG A 161 -13.19 -20.21 -13.80
N GLN A 162 -12.29 -20.20 -12.83
CA GLN A 162 -12.67 -20.15 -11.41
C GLN A 162 -13.56 -18.96 -11.10
N TYR A 163 -13.19 -17.77 -11.57
CA TYR A 163 -13.99 -16.58 -11.37
C TYR A 163 -15.39 -16.70 -12.01
N LEU A 164 -15.49 -17.25 -13.21
CA LEU A 164 -16.78 -17.44 -13.89
C LEU A 164 -17.65 -18.51 -13.21
N GLU A 165 -17.06 -19.55 -12.63
CA GLU A 165 -17.77 -20.64 -11.96
C GLU A 165 -18.18 -20.30 -10.51
N PHE A 166 -17.31 -19.61 -9.77
CA PHE A 166 -17.45 -19.42 -8.32
C PHE A 166 -17.59 -17.95 -7.89
N GLY A 167 -17.34 -16.98 -8.78
CA GLY A 167 -17.32 -15.56 -8.47
C GLY A 167 -16.04 -15.06 -7.80
N TYR A 168 -15.03 -15.92 -7.61
CA TYR A 168 -13.72 -15.57 -7.05
C TYR A 168 -12.62 -16.55 -7.53
N VAL A 169 -11.36 -16.16 -7.38
CA VAL A 169 -10.18 -16.99 -7.66
C VAL A 169 -9.61 -17.50 -6.34
N PHE A 170 -9.39 -18.80 -6.23
CA PHE A 170 -8.86 -19.43 -5.01
C PHE A 170 -7.42 -19.93 -5.16
N ASP A 171 -6.85 -19.85 -6.37
CA ASP A 171 -5.42 -20.08 -6.57
C ASP A 171 -4.62 -18.96 -5.89
N GLU A 172 -3.85 -19.34 -4.86
CA GLU A 172 -2.98 -18.42 -4.13
C GLU A 172 -1.99 -17.78 -5.12
N GLN A 173 -1.98 -16.44 -5.17
CA GLN A 173 -1.12 -15.60 -6.03
C GLN A 173 -1.53 -15.47 -7.50
N ALA A 174 -2.69 -15.99 -7.93
CA ALA A 174 -3.14 -15.80 -9.32
C ALA A 174 -4.22 -14.72 -9.46
N SER A 175 -4.12 -13.90 -10.50
CA SER A 175 -5.23 -13.07 -10.98
C SER A 175 -5.86 -13.70 -12.24
N MET A 176 -6.94 -13.11 -12.75
CA MET A 176 -7.47 -13.49 -14.07
C MET A 176 -6.53 -13.12 -15.23
N LEU A 177 -5.51 -12.30 -14.96
CA LEU A 177 -4.40 -12.05 -15.87
C LEU A 177 -3.21 -12.94 -15.51
N ALA A 178 -2.50 -13.40 -16.54
CA ALA A 178 -1.22 -14.08 -16.43
C ALA A 178 -0.08 -13.08 -16.18
N GLY A 179 0.95 -13.54 -15.48
CA GLY A 179 2.02 -12.70 -14.92
C GLY A 179 1.74 -12.43 -13.45
#